data_AF-A0A348B525-F1
#
_entry.id   AF-A0A348B525-F1
#
_cell.length_a   1.000
_cell.length_b   1.000
_cell.length_c   1.000
_cell.angle_alpha   90.00
_cell.angle_beta   90.00
_cell.angle_gamma   90.00
#
_symmetry.space_group_name_H-M   'P 1'
#
loop_
_entity.id
_entity.type
_entity.pdbx_description
1 polymer ?
#
loop_
_entity_poly.entity_id
_entity_poly.type
_entity_poly.pdbx_seq_one_letter_code
_entity_poly.pdbx_strand_id
1 'polypeptide(L)'
;MISFPKDFRFGWSQAGFQSEMGSGDSDPNSDWFKWVHDQENIAAGLVSGDFPEDGPAYWVNYRTFHDNAERMGLTMARIGVEWSRLFPNPPPE
;
A
#
# COMPACT_ATOMS: atom_id res chain seq x y z
N MET A 1 -24.59 -14.89 23.19
CA MET A 1 -24.22 -14.84 21.76
C MET A 1 -24.10 -13.37 21.39
N ILE A 2 -22.98 -12.95 20.80
CA ILE A 2 -22.78 -11.56 20.36
C ILE A 2 -23.27 -11.45 18.92
N SER A 3 -24.07 -10.43 18.61
CA SER A 3 -24.56 -10.13 17.26
C SER A 3 -24.31 -8.67 16.91
N PHE A 4 -24.12 -8.40 15.62
CA PHE A 4 -23.94 -7.05 15.07
C PHE A 4 -25.21 -6.60 14.35
N PRO A 5 -25.44 -5.28 14.21
CA PRO A 5 -26.47 -4.73 13.33
C PRO A 5 -26.36 -5.26 11.90
N LYS A 6 -27.48 -5.36 11.17
CA LYS A 6 -27.52 -5.91 9.80
C LYS A 6 -26.66 -5.14 8.80
N ASP A 7 -26.49 -3.85 9.06
CA ASP A 7 -25.74 -2.89 8.25
C ASP A 7 -24.30 -2.69 8.74
N PHE A 8 -23.89 -3.41 9.79
CA PHE A 8 -22.51 -3.38 10.27
C PHE A 8 -21.56 -3.90 9.19
N ARG A 9 -20.51 -3.14 8.89
CA ARG A 9 -19.55 -3.46 7.84
C ARG A 9 -18.28 -4.05 8.45
N PHE A 10 -17.98 -5.28 8.09
CA PHE A 10 -16.64 -5.84 8.23
C PHE A 10 -15.86 -5.60 6.94
N GLY A 11 -14.59 -5.24 7.08
CA GLY A 11 -13.77 -4.80 5.97
C GLY A 11 -12.28 -4.88 6.26
N TRP A 12 -11.48 -4.37 5.33
CA TRP A 12 -10.03 -4.25 5.49
C TRP A 12 -9.55 -2.82 5.22
N SER A 13 -8.31 -2.54 5.62
CA SER A 13 -7.63 -1.29 5.32
C SER A 13 -6.27 -1.57 4.71
N GLN A 14 -5.83 -0.69 3.82
CA GLN A 14 -4.58 -0.84 3.11
C GLN A 14 -3.96 0.53 2.78
N ALA A 15 -2.64 0.63 2.84
CA ALA A 15 -1.87 1.79 2.39
C ALA A 15 -1.21 1.48 1.03
N GLY A 16 -1.03 2.50 0.18
CA GLY A 16 -0.46 2.29 -1.15
C GLY A 16 1.01 1.88 -1.06
N PHE A 17 1.84 2.67 -0.37
CA PHE A 17 3.28 2.40 -0.22
C PHE A 17 3.60 1.00 0.33
N GLN A 18 2.76 0.47 1.22
CA GLN A 18 2.98 -0.84 1.85
C GLN A 18 2.54 -2.02 0.98
N SER A 19 1.76 -1.81 -0.07
CA SER A 19 1.07 -2.91 -0.75
C SER A 19 1.08 -2.84 -2.27
N GLU A 20 1.11 -1.66 -2.87
CA GLU A 20 1.04 -1.51 -4.33
C GLU A 20 2.25 -2.14 -5.03
N MET A 21 3.44 -1.83 -4.54
CA MET A 21 4.71 -2.26 -5.11
C MET A 21 5.00 -3.75 -4.84
N GLY A 22 5.91 -4.35 -5.62
CA GLY A 22 6.17 -5.80 -5.65
C GLY A 22 6.22 -6.41 -7.04
N SER A 23 5.62 -5.74 -8.04
CA SER A 23 5.64 -6.11 -9.45
C SER A 23 5.06 -4.97 -10.29
N GLY A 24 5.57 -4.76 -11.50
CA GLY A 24 5.18 -3.64 -12.35
C GLY A 24 5.85 -2.33 -11.94
N ASP A 25 5.15 -1.20 -12.13
CA ASP A 25 5.71 0.13 -11.93
C ASP A 25 5.84 0.52 -10.44
N SER A 26 7.08 0.67 -9.98
CA SER A 26 7.41 1.26 -8.67
C SER A 26 7.08 2.75 -8.62
N ASP A 27 7.00 3.33 -7.41
CA ASP A 27 6.86 4.78 -7.20
C ASP A 27 8.06 5.36 -6.45
N PRO A 28 9.13 5.75 -7.17
CA PRO A 28 10.33 6.29 -6.55
C PRO A 28 10.19 7.77 -6.12
N ASN A 29 9.03 8.39 -6.32
CA ASN A 29 8.88 9.84 -6.18
C ASN A 29 8.49 10.29 -4.76
N SER A 30 8.24 9.35 -3.83
CA SER A 30 7.94 9.67 -2.44
C SER A 30 9.19 9.92 -1.59
N ASP A 31 9.02 10.66 -0.50
CA ASP A 31 10.02 10.80 0.55
C ASP A 31 10.33 9.45 1.21
N TRP A 32 9.30 8.65 1.49
CA TRP A 32 9.43 7.32 2.08
C TRP A 32 10.22 6.35 1.21
N PHE A 33 10.04 6.39 -0.11
CA PHE A 33 10.86 5.57 -1.02
C PHE A 33 12.33 5.91 -0.87
N LYS A 34 12.68 7.20 -0.88
CA LYS A 34 14.05 7.67 -0.71
C LYS A 34 14.61 7.33 0.68
N TRP A 35 13.78 7.46 1.72
CA TRP A 35 14.16 7.18 3.10
C TRP A 35 14.59 5.73 3.33
N VAL A 36 13.86 4.77 2.76
CA VAL A 36 14.16 3.34 2.93
C VAL A 36 15.30 2.84 2.04
N HIS A 37 15.63 3.58 0.97
CA HIS A 37 16.77 3.29 0.08
C HIS A 37 18.07 4.00 0.47
N ASP A 38 18.00 4.94 1.40
CA ASP A 38 19.16 5.70 1.84
C ASP A 38 20.18 4.76 2.52
N GLN A 39 21.42 4.78 2.01
CA GLN A 39 22.46 3.85 2.44
C GLN A 39 22.93 4.13 3.87
N GLU A 40 22.85 5.37 4.34
CA GLU A 40 23.19 5.72 5.71
C GLU A 40 22.11 5.21 6.68
N ASN A 41 20.83 5.36 6.32
CA ASN A 41 19.71 4.82 7.08
C ASN A 41 19.78 3.29 7.21
N ILE A 42 20.14 2.60 6.12
CA ILE A 42 20.32 1.14 6.11
C ILE A 42 21.51 0.76 6.99
N ALA A 43 22.67 1.37 6.79
CA ALA A 43 23.89 1.06 7.54
C ALA A 43 23.76 1.38 9.04
N ALA A 44 23.00 2.41 9.39
CA ALA A 44 22.70 2.79 10.78
C ALA A 44 21.60 1.92 11.43
N GLY A 45 20.91 1.05 10.67
CA GLY A 45 19.81 0.23 11.15
C GLY A 45 18.54 1.02 11.51
N LEU A 46 18.36 2.21 10.91
CA LEU A 46 17.14 3.02 11.08
C LEU A 46 15.96 2.47 10.26
N VAL A 47 16.27 1.72 9.20
CA VAL A 47 15.33 0.96 8.37
C VAL A 47 15.84 -0.49 8.25
N SER A 48 14.96 -1.42 7.86
CA SER A 48 15.30 -2.85 7.84
C SER A 48 16.27 -3.25 6.72
N GLY A 49 16.35 -2.44 5.66
CA GLY A 49 17.01 -2.82 4.41
C GLY A 49 16.12 -3.58 3.43
N ASP A 50 14.84 -3.82 3.78
CA ASP A 50 13.84 -4.31 2.83
C ASP A 50 13.29 -3.16 1.99
N PHE A 51 12.92 -3.45 0.74
CA PHE A 51 12.41 -2.45 -0.20
C PHE A 51 10.94 -2.69 -0.57
N PRO A 52 10.14 -1.62 -0.73
CA PRO A 52 8.72 -1.75 -1.04
C PRO A 52 8.47 -2.34 -2.45
N GLU A 53 9.40 -2.18 -3.40
CA GLU A 53 9.38 -2.82 -4.72
C GLU A 53 9.46 -4.35 -4.70
N ASP A 54 9.84 -4.95 -3.57
CA ASP A 54 9.79 -6.39 -3.33
C ASP A 54 8.52 -6.80 -2.54
N GLY A 55 7.54 -5.90 -2.46
CA GLY A 55 6.29 -6.06 -1.72
C GLY A 55 5.26 -7.00 -2.35
N PRO A 56 3.99 -6.93 -1.90
CA PRO A 56 2.96 -7.91 -2.24
C PRO A 56 2.25 -7.65 -3.59
N ALA A 57 2.65 -6.61 -4.33
CA ALA A 57 2.24 -6.34 -5.72
C ALA A 57 0.74 -6.12 -5.93
N TYR A 58 0.06 -5.43 -5.00
CA TYR A 58 -1.37 -5.10 -5.13
C TYR A 58 -1.67 -4.30 -6.41
N TRP A 59 -0.76 -3.46 -6.88
CA TRP A 59 -0.99 -2.63 -8.07
C TRP A 59 -1.38 -3.46 -9.31
N VAL A 60 -0.72 -4.60 -9.51
CA VAL A 60 -1.01 -5.51 -10.62
C VAL A 60 -1.99 -6.63 -10.23
N ASN A 61 -2.02 -7.00 -8.95
CA ASN A 61 -2.79 -8.15 -8.44
C ASN A 61 -4.08 -7.77 -7.69
N TYR A 62 -4.55 -6.52 -7.72
CA TYR A 62 -5.69 -6.05 -6.92
C TYR A 62 -6.94 -6.92 -7.04
N ARG A 63 -7.20 -7.50 -8.23
CA ARG A 63 -8.32 -8.42 -8.46
C ARG A 63 -8.25 -9.63 -7.54
N THR A 64 -7.08 -10.26 -7.42
CA THR A 64 -6.87 -11.40 -6.52
C THR A 64 -7.10 -11.02 -5.05
N PHE A 65 -6.67 -9.82 -4.66
CA PHE A 65 -6.91 -9.31 -3.30
C PHE A 65 -8.41 -9.11 -3.04
N HIS A 66 -9.14 -8.55 -4.01
CA HIS A 66 -10.58 -8.31 -3.92
C HIS A 66 -11.38 -9.61 -3.93
N ASP A 67 -11.03 -10.56 -4.81
CA ASP A 67 -11.64 -11.90 -4.85
C ASP A 67 -11.51 -12.61 -3.50
N ASN A 68 -10.35 -12.50 -2.86
CA ASN A 68 -10.11 -13.09 -1.54
C ASN A 68 -10.92 -12.39 -0.44
N ALA A 69 -11.06 -11.07 -0.51
CA ALA A 69 -11.86 -10.32 0.43
C ALA A 69 -13.37 -10.64 0.29
N GLU A 70 -13.86 -10.80 -0.93
CA GLU A 70 -15.22 -11.25 -1.20
C GLU A 70 -15.47 -12.67 -0.68
N ARG A 71 -14.54 -13.60 -0.93
CA ARG A 71 -14.60 -14.97 -0.36
C ARG A 71 -14.63 -14.98 1.17
N MET A 72 -14.03 -13.98 1.81
CA MET A 72 -14.03 -13.82 3.27
C MET A 72 -15.30 -13.13 3.80
N GLY A 73 -16.20 -12.67 2.91
CA GLY A 73 -17.43 -11.98 3.26
C GLY A 73 -17.22 -10.53 3.71
N LEU A 74 -16.10 -9.91 3.33
CA LEU A 74 -15.83 -8.49 3.62
C LEU A 74 -16.64 -7.60 2.68
N THR A 75 -17.18 -6.51 3.23
CA THR A 75 -18.13 -5.63 2.52
C THR A 75 -17.68 -4.17 2.47
N MET A 76 -16.48 -3.87 2.97
CA MET A 76 -15.92 -2.52 2.97
C MET A 76 -14.40 -2.57 2.87
N ALA A 77 -13.81 -1.59 2.18
CA ALA A 77 -12.38 -1.38 2.13
C ALA A 77 -12.05 0.10 2.29
N ARG A 78 -11.06 0.42 3.10
CA ARG A 78 -10.42 1.74 3.11
C ARG A 78 -9.02 1.61 2.56
N ILE A 79 -8.81 2.11 1.35
CA ILE A 79 -7.53 1.97 0.64
C ILE A 79 -7.00 3.38 0.37
N GLY A 80 -5.72 3.60 0.69
CA GLY A 80 -5.03 4.86 0.40
C GLY A 80 -4.76 5.05 -1.09
N VAL A 81 -4.56 6.30 -1.50
CA VAL A 81 -3.99 6.66 -2.80
C VAL A 81 -2.70 7.41 -2.55
N GLU A 82 -1.68 7.17 -3.38
CA GLU A 82 -0.37 7.79 -3.21
C GLU A 82 -0.28 9.11 -3.97
N TRP A 83 -0.02 10.20 -3.24
CA TRP A 83 0.13 11.53 -3.84
C TRP A 83 1.30 11.53 -4.83
N SER A 84 2.43 10.91 -4.47
CA SER A 84 3.62 10.81 -5.33
C SER A 84 3.34 10.15 -6.69
N ARG A 85 2.35 9.25 -6.80
CA ARG A 85 1.89 8.72 -8.09
C ARG A 85 1.04 9.71 -8.89
N LEU A 86 0.16 10.46 -8.22
CA LEU A 86 -0.76 11.40 -8.87
C LEU A 86 -0.08 12.69 -9.33
N PHE A 87 0.84 13.21 -8.52
CA PHE A 87 1.55 14.45 -8.75
C PHE A 87 3.06 14.27 -8.47
N PRO A 88 3.77 13.53 -9.35
CA PRO A 88 5.20 13.25 -9.17
C PRO A 88 6.08 14.49 -9.40
N ASN A 89 5.54 15.51 -10.07
CA ASN A 89 6.20 16.78 -10.34
C ASN A 89 5.54 17.90 -9.53
N PRO A 90 6.28 18.97 -9.18
CA PRO A 90 5.69 20.16 -8.59
C PRO A 90 4.58 20.73 -9.49
N PRO A 91 3.55 21.38 -8.90
CA PRO A 91 2.54 22.06 -9.69
C PRO A 91 3.17 23.16 -10.55
N PRO A 92 2.57 23.52 -11.69
CA PRO A 92 3.00 24.67 -12.48
C PRO A 92 3.02 25.95 -11.64
N GLU A 93 3.95 26.85 -11.94
CA GLU A 93 3.98 28.22 -11.40
C GLU A 93 2.78 29.06 -11.85
#